data_AF-A0A933PB14-F1
#
_entry.id   AF-A0A933PB14-F1
#
_cell.length_a   1.000
_cell.length_b   1.000
_cell.length_c   1.000
_cell.angle_alpha   90.00
_cell.angle_beta   90.00
_cell.angle_gamma   90.00
#
_symmetry.space_group_name_H-M   'P 1'
#
loop_
_entity.id
_entity.type
_entity.pdbx_description
1 polymer ?
#
loop_
_entity_poly.entity_id
_entity_poly.type
_entity_poly.pdbx_seq_one_letter_code
_entity_poly.pdbx_strand_id
1 'polypeptide(L)'
;DPGGNDHVARVLAYRIKDGRVGVVAQFDSALFGVSDPAGTTPDTRAVLTTDEESSGIIDTADLFGKGTFLFDAQVHTKKNLPAGTGAGTVEELVENGQLLLLDVDDWDGVYGG
;
A
#
# COMPACT_ATOMS: atom_id res chain seq x y z
N ASP A 1 5.05 -1.64 -3.90
CA ASP A 1 6.21 -0.78 -3.98
C ASP A 1 6.33 -0.21 -5.39
N PRO A 2 6.07 1.09 -5.59
CA PRO A 2 6.36 1.78 -6.83
C PRO A 2 7.83 2.24 -6.93
N GLY A 3 8.64 2.10 -5.89
CA GLY A 3 10.06 2.48 -5.83
C GLY A 3 10.27 3.97 -6.02
N GLY A 4 9.39 4.79 -5.44
CA GLY A 4 9.37 6.24 -5.64
C GLY A 4 8.83 6.72 -7.00
N ASN A 5 8.30 5.84 -7.85
CA ASN A 5 7.73 6.24 -9.15
C ASN A 5 6.30 6.79 -9.02
N ASP A 6 5.87 7.62 -9.97
CA ASP A 6 4.49 8.11 -10.10
C ASP A 6 3.54 6.99 -10.55
N HIS A 7 3.25 6.08 -9.63
CA HIS A 7 2.35 4.96 -9.84
C HIS A 7 1.83 4.47 -8.48
N VAL A 8 0.52 4.28 -8.37
CA VAL A 8 -0.08 3.74 -7.15
C VAL A 8 0.10 2.22 -7.07
N ALA A 9 0.79 1.74 -6.04
CA ALA A 9 1.03 0.31 -5.86
C ALA A 9 -0.27 -0.49 -5.63
N ARG A 10 -0.25 -1.73 -6.13
CA ARG A 10 -1.37 -2.68 -6.11
C ARG A 10 -0.90 -4.05 -5.65
N VAL A 11 -1.79 -4.78 -4.99
CA VAL A 11 -1.67 -6.22 -4.79
C VAL A 11 -2.45 -6.91 -5.90
N LEU A 12 -1.76 -7.79 -6.63
CA LEU A 12 -2.30 -8.48 -7.80
C LEU A 12 -2.50 -9.96 -7.50
N ALA A 13 -3.67 -10.49 -7.86
CA ALA A 13 -3.92 -11.92 -7.89
C ALA A 13 -3.68 -12.46 -9.30
N TYR A 14 -2.83 -13.48 -9.41
CA TYR A 14 -2.57 -14.18 -10.68
C TYR A 14 -3.16 -15.59 -10.65
N ARG A 15 -4.00 -15.90 -11.64
CA ARG A 15 -4.66 -17.20 -11.75
C ARG A 15 -3.94 -18.09 -12.76
N ILE A 16 -3.25 -19.11 -12.25
CA ILE A 16 -2.37 -19.98 -13.06
C ILE A 16 -3.13 -20.68 -14.20
N LYS A 17 -4.38 -21.12 -13.98
CA LYS A 17 -5.13 -21.93 -14.96
C LYS A 17 -5.36 -21.25 -16.30
N ASP A 18 -5.48 -19.92 -16.32
CA ASP A 18 -5.84 -19.14 -17.51
C ASP A 18 -5.06 -17.82 -17.65
N GLY A 19 -4.09 -17.60 -16.77
CA GLY A 19 -3.23 -16.42 -16.80
C GLY A 19 -3.92 -15.10 -16.45
N ARG A 20 -5.16 -15.14 -15.95
CA ARG A 20 -5.87 -13.91 -15.58
C ARG A 20 -5.19 -13.21 -14.41
N VAL A 21 -5.15 -11.88 -14.48
CA VAL A 21 -4.65 -11.00 -13.42
C VAL A 21 -5.81 -10.15 -12.94
N GLY A 22 -6.00 -10.06 -11.63
CA GLY A 22 -6.96 -9.17 -10.98
C GLY A 22 -6.28 -8.33 -9.91
N VAL A 23 -6.85 -7.16 -9.60
CA VAL A 23 -6.39 -6.31 -8.50
C VAL A 23 -7.23 -6.66 -7.27
N VAL A 24 -6.58 -7.03 -6.17
CA VAL A 24 -7.26 -7.38 -4.91
C VAL A 24 -7.13 -6.31 -3.83
N ALA A 25 -6.11 -5.46 -3.94
CA ALA A 25 -5.97 -4.27 -3.10
C ALA A 25 -5.16 -3.20 -3.84
N GLN A 26 -5.39 -1.94 -3.47
CA GLN A 26 -4.64 -0.78 -3.96
C GLN A 26 -4.56 0.26 -2.84
N PHE A 27 -3.46 0.99 -2.78
CA PHE A 27 -3.37 2.19 -1.97
C PHE A 27 -4.35 3.27 -2.46
N ASP A 28 -4.79 4.15 -1.56
CA ASP A 28 -5.70 5.24 -1.90
C ASP A 28 -5.01 6.24 -2.84
N SER A 29 -5.50 6.36 -4.08
CA SER A 29 -4.89 7.24 -5.08
C SER A 29 -4.95 8.72 -4.71
N ALA A 30 -5.85 9.13 -3.81
CA ALA A 30 -5.87 10.50 -3.30
C ALA A 30 -4.74 10.77 -2.30
N LEU A 31 -4.19 9.73 -1.68
CA LEU A 31 -3.08 9.83 -0.73
C LEU A 31 -1.73 9.49 -1.37
N PHE A 32 -1.69 8.60 -2.36
CA PHE A 32 -0.46 8.02 -2.92
C PHE A 32 -0.24 8.28 -4.42
N GLY A 33 -1.16 8.99 -5.10
CA GLY A 33 -1.02 9.37 -6.51
C GLY A 33 -0.61 10.84 -6.70
N VAL A 34 0.09 11.18 -7.80
CA VAL A 34 0.74 12.50 -8.01
C VAL A 34 -0.23 13.58 -8.48
N SER A 35 -1.36 13.76 -7.81
CA SER A 35 -2.30 14.84 -8.15
C SER A 35 -1.95 16.22 -7.55
N ASP A 36 -0.96 16.33 -6.64
CA ASP A 36 -0.35 17.61 -6.23
C ASP A 36 0.96 17.39 -5.41
N PRO A 37 2.17 17.68 -5.94
CA PRO A 37 3.40 17.51 -5.20
C PRO A 37 3.47 18.53 -4.06
N ALA A 38 3.22 18.05 -2.83
CA ALA A 38 3.55 18.69 -1.55
C ALA A 38 3.58 20.23 -1.56
N GLY A 39 2.42 20.86 -1.68
CA GLY A 39 2.25 22.25 -1.27
C GLY A 39 2.54 22.38 0.23
N THR A 40 3.30 23.41 0.62
CA THR A 40 3.75 23.71 1.99
C THR A 40 2.63 24.11 2.98
N THR A 41 1.38 23.73 2.70
CA THR A 41 0.21 24.12 3.48
C THR A 41 -0.25 23.01 4.44
N PRO A 42 -0.51 23.32 5.73
CA PRO A 42 -0.82 22.34 6.78
C PRO A 42 -2.19 21.64 6.71
N ASP A 43 -2.99 21.83 5.65
CA ASP A 43 -4.42 21.48 5.62
C ASP A 43 -4.81 20.68 4.35
N THR A 44 -4.98 19.37 4.55
CA THR A 44 -6.01 18.43 4.02
C THR A 44 -6.20 18.12 2.52
N ARG A 45 -5.18 17.55 1.86
CA ARG A 45 -5.29 16.52 0.75
C ARG A 45 -3.99 16.32 -0.03
N ALA A 46 -2.90 16.98 0.36
CA ALA A 46 -1.60 16.79 -0.26
C ALA A 46 -1.13 15.33 -0.18
N VAL A 47 -0.57 14.85 -1.29
CA VAL A 47 0.06 13.54 -1.46
C VAL A 47 0.93 13.21 -0.25
N LEU A 48 0.72 12.03 0.33
CA LEU A 48 1.40 11.56 1.53
C LEU A 48 2.84 11.16 1.22
N THR A 49 3.01 10.40 0.13
CA THR A 49 4.27 9.96 -0.47
C THR A 49 3.96 9.27 -1.81
N THR A 50 4.99 8.99 -2.60
CA THR A 50 4.94 8.09 -3.78
C THR A 50 5.78 6.83 -3.53
N ASP A 51 5.98 6.51 -2.25
CA ASP A 51 6.90 5.49 -1.78
C ASP A 51 6.16 4.60 -0.77
N GLU A 52 5.09 3.96 -1.26
CA GLU A 52 4.25 3.04 -0.52
C GLU A 52 4.47 1.58 -0.93
N GLU A 53 4.54 0.69 0.05
CA GLU A 53 4.97 -0.68 -0.19
C GLU A 53 4.02 -1.69 0.43
N SER A 54 3.91 -2.84 -0.21
CA SER A 54 3.27 -4.01 0.40
C SER A 54 4.20 -5.19 0.21
N SER A 55 4.31 -6.02 1.25
CA SER A 55 5.21 -7.16 1.24
C SER A 55 4.64 -8.35 2.03
N GLY A 56 5.19 -9.54 1.78
CA GLY A 56 4.88 -10.76 2.53
C GLY A 56 3.40 -11.15 2.52
N ILE A 57 2.92 -11.80 1.45
CA ILE A 57 1.55 -12.33 1.39
C ILE A 57 1.51 -13.75 1.98
N ILE A 58 0.70 -13.96 3.01
CA ILE A 58 0.56 -15.24 3.71
C ILE A 58 -0.91 -15.67 3.68
N ASP A 59 -1.19 -16.90 3.25
CA ASP A 59 -2.53 -17.51 3.32
C ASP A 59 -2.92 -17.75 4.78
N THR A 60 -4.12 -17.29 5.18
CA THR A 60 -4.64 -17.43 6.53
C THR A 60 -5.97 -18.17 6.61
N ALA A 61 -6.27 -19.02 5.64
CA ALA A 61 -7.53 -19.75 5.57
C ALA A 61 -7.88 -20.52 6.85
N ASP A 62 -6.89 -21.12 7.50
CA ASP A 62 -7.07 -21.91 8.72
C ASP A 62 -7.33 -21.05 9.97
N LEU A 63 -7.05 -19.74 9.91
CA LEU A 63 -7.20 -18.82 11.04
C LEU A 63 -8.44 -17.92 10.90
N PHE A 64 -8.65 -17.36 9.71
CA PHE A 64 -9.68 -16.34 9.47
C PHE A 64 -10.71 -16.74 8.41
N GLY A 65 -10.56 -17.93 7.80
CA GLY A 65 -11.47 -18.45 6.77
C GLY A 65 -10.91 -18.31 5.36
N LYS A 66 -11.45 -19.10 4.42
CA LYS A 66 -11.00 -19.15 3.03
C LYS A 66 -11.05 -17.78 2.36
N GLY A 67 -10.06 -17.47 1.53
CA GLY A 67 -9.98 -16.19 0.82
C GLY A 67 -9.30 -15.08 1.62
N THR A 68 -8.79 -15.39 2.82
CA THR A 68 -8.08 -14.42 3.64
C THR A 68 -6.56 -14.55 3.53
N PHE A 69 -5.88 -13.41 3.58
CA PHE A 69 -4.42 -13.30 3.56
C PHE A 69 -3.94 -12.22 4.52
N LEU A 70 -2.77 -12.42 5.11
CA LEU A 70 -2.05 -11.34 5.78
C LEU A 70 -0.98 -10.77 4.86
N PHE A 71 -0.81 -9.45 4.91
CA PHE A 71 0.31 -8.77 4.27
C PHE A 71 0.73 -7.54 5.09
N ASP A 72 1.98 -7.15 4.97
CA ASP A 72 2.48 -5.91 5.55
C ASP A 72 2.32 -4.78 4.54
N ALA A 73 1.86 -3.62 4.99
CA ALA A 73 1.77 -2.40 4.22
C ALA A 73 2.60 -1.31 4.89
N GLN A 74 3.51 -0.69 4.14
CA GLN A 74 4.46 0.31 4.63
C GLN A 74 4.28 1.61 3.87
N VAL A 75 4.43 2.73 4.58
CA VAL A 75 4.42 4.07 4.00
C VAL A 75 5.71 4.78 4.38
N HIS A 76 6.55 5.03 3.38
CA HIS A 76 7.79 5.79 3.54
C HIS A 76 7.48 7.28 3.45
N THR A 77 7.30 7.94 4.61
CA THR A 77 6.97 9.37 4.64
C THR A 77 7.64 10.07 5.82
N LYS A 78 8.11 11.28 5.53
CA LYS A 78 8.69 12.20 6.54
C LYS A 78 7.66 13.18 7.09
N LYS A 79 6.41 13.08 6.63
CA LYS A 79 5.33 13.98 7.04
C LYS A 79 5.16 13.92 8.55
N ASN A 80 5.08 15.09 9.18
CA ASN A 80 4.95 15.29 10.63
C ASN A 80 6.19 14.93 11.48
N LEU A 81 7.36 14.67 10.87
CA LEU A 81 8.59 14.51 11.63
C LEU A 81 9.26 15.87 11.93
N PRO A 82 9.86 16.05 13.12
CA PRO A 82 10.66 17.24 13.44
C PRO A 82 11.94 17.33 12.58
N ALA A 83 12.38 18.56 12.32
CA ALA A 83 13.67 18.81 11.69
C ALA A 83 14.82 18.36 12.60
N GLY A 84 15.86 17.75 12.01
CA GLY A 84 17.02 17.29 12.76
C GLY A 84 17.68 16.07 12.11
N THR A 85 18.66 15.52 12.84
CA THR A 85 19.36 14.28 12.49
C THR A 85 19.15 13.27 13.63
N GLY A 86 19.13 11.98 13.31
CA GLY A 86 18.90 10.89 14.27
C GLY A 86 17.46 10.37 14.29
N ALA A 87 17.20 9.39 15.17
CA ALA A 87 15.92 8.69 15.21
C ALA A 87 14.74 9.64 15.51
N GLY A 88 13.66 9.49 14.76
CA GLY A 88 12.44 10.28 14.82
C GLY A 88 12.52 11.64 14.13
N THR A 89 13.48 11.87 13.22
CA THR A 89 13.65 13.15 12.52
C THR A 89 13.60 13.00 11.00
N VAL A 90 13.49 14.11 10.26
CA VAL A 90 13.39 14.12 8.78
C VAL A 90 14.58 13.47 8.04
N GLU A 91 15.72 13.25 8.68
CA GLU A 91 16.84 12.50 8.06
C GLU A 91 16.76 10.98 8.27
N GLU A 92 15.88 10.51 9.16
CA GLU A 92 15.61 9.07 9.31
C GLU A 92 14.77 8.52 8.14
N LEU A 93 15.04 7.27 7.76
CA LEU A 93 14.15 6.47 6.94
C LEU A 93 12.97 6.03 7.81
N VAL A 94 11.85 6.73 7.72
CA VAL A 94 10.65 6.41 8.50
C VAL A 94 9.71 5.54 7.68
N GLU A 95 9.61 4.28 8.10
CA GLU A 95 8.74 3.26 7.51
C GLU A 95 7.55 3.05 8.46
N ASN A 96 6.39 3.64 8.15
CA ASN A 96 5.17 3.38 8.92
C ASN A 96 4.53 2.10 8.41
N GLY A 97 4.76 0.98 9.12
CA GLY A 97 4.25 -0.34 8.76
C GLY A 97 2.97 -0.73 9.51
N GLN A 98 2.08 -1.45 8.83
CA GLN A 98 0.95 -2.11 9.44
C GLN A 98 0.72 -3.49 8.81
N LEU A 99 0.53 -4.49 9.68
CA LEU A 99 0.03 -5.80 9.27
C LEU A 99 -1.48 -5.70 9.02
N LEU A 100 -1.91 -6.04 7.81
CA LEU A 100 -3.30 -5.97 7.36
C LEU A 100 -3.83 -7.36 7.00
N LEU A 101 -5.10 -7.59 7.31
CA LEU A 101 -5.87 -8.74 6.80
C LEU A 101 -6.58 -8.32 5.52
N LEU A 102 -6.29 -9.01 4.43
CA LEU A 102 -7.01 -8.96 3.17
C LEU A 102 -8.08 -10.06 3.18
N ASP A 103 -9.33 -9.71 2.91
CA ASP A 103 -10.44 -10.65 2.71
C ASP A 103 -10.96 -10.49 1.27
N VAL A 104 -10.91 -11.57 0.50
CA VAL A 104 -11.41 -11.64 -0.87
C VAL A 104 -12.60 -12.60 -0.92
N ASP A 105 -13.79 -12.02 -0.94
CA ASP A 105 -15.07 -12.73 -0.91
C ASP A 105 -15.64 -13.03 -2.30
N ASP A 106 -15.27 -12.26 -3.33
CA ASP A 106 -15.67 -12.46 -4.73
C ASP A 106 -14.47 -12.63 -5.69
N TRP A 107 -14.02 -13.88 -5.83
CA TRP A 107 -12.95 -14.23 -6.77
C TRP A 107 -13.35 -14.14 -8.23
N ASP A 108 -14.63 -14.33 -8.57
CA ASP A 108 -15.06 -14.21 -9.96
C ASP A 108 -15.05 -12.74 -10.40
N GLY A 109 -15.48 -11.84 -9.51
CA GLY A 109 -15.36 -10.39 -9.67
C GLY A 109 -13.93 -9.90 -9.86
N VAL A 110 -12.97 -10.41 -9.08
CA VAL A 110 -11.53 -10.09 -9.20
C VAL A 110 -11.00 -10.32 -10.63
N TYR A 111 -11.52 -11.33 -11.32
CA TYR A 111 -11.09 -11.71 -12.67
C TYR A 111 -12.05 -11.25 -13.78
N GLY A 112 -13.02 -10.38 -13.47
CA GLY A 112 -13.94 -9.79 -14.44
C GLY A 112 -15.09 -10.69 -14.91
N GLY A 113 -15.44 -11.74 -14.16
CA GLY A 113 -16.49 -12.70 -14.51
C GLY A 113 -16.04 -13.85 -15.41
#